data_AF-A0A7R9DC99-F1
#
_entry.id   AF-A0A7R9DC99-F1
#
_cell.length_a   1.000
_cell.length_b   1.000
_cell.length_c   1.000
_cell.angle_alpha   90.00
_cell.angle_beta   90.00
_cell.angle_gamma   90.00
#
_symmetry.space_group_name_H-M   'P 1'
#
loop_
_entity.id
_entity.type
_entity.pdbx_description
1 polymer ?
#
loop_
_entity_poly.entity_id
_entity_poly.type
_entity_poly.pdbx_seq_one_letter_code
_entity_poly.pdbx_strand_id
1 'polypeptide(L)'
;VESDSDKFTGVGIRVSFTGRNAEMREMNQLSGGQKSLVALGLIFSIQKCDPAPFYLFDENRPDESWVCLCQALDSQHRMAVADMIHELSRDAQFITTTFRPELLVHANKFYGVKFRNKVSHVECVSREEAADFVEDDTTHG
;
A
#
# COMPACT_ATOMS: atom_id res chain seq x y z
N VAL A 1 -28.08 -30.96 12.04
CA VAL A 1 -26.87 -30.31 12.56
C VAL A 1 -27.01 -28.84 12.20
N GLU A 2 -27.72 -28.09 13.05
CA GLU A 2 -27.87 -26.65 12.88
C GLU A 2 -26.50 -26.01 13.08
N SER A 3 -26.10 -25.17 12.13
CA SER A 3 -24.78 -24.57 12.02
C SER A 3 -24.50 -23.64 13.19
N ASP A 4 -23.33 -23.78 13.80
CA ASP A 4 -22.80 -23.03 14.96
C ASP A 4 -22.52 -21.53 14.66
N SER A 5 -23.15 -20.98 13.61
CA SER A 5 -22.92 -19.64 13.07
C SER A 5 -23.51 -18.51 13.93
N ASP A 6 -24.41 -18.82 14.87
CA ASP A 6 -25.08 -17.83 15.72
C ASP A 6 -24.31 -17.51 17.02
N LYS A 7 -23.12 -18.09 17.26
CA LYS A 7 -22.34 -17.88 18.49
C LYS A 7 -21.34 -16.73 18.47
N PHE A 8 -21.00 -16.18 17.31
CA PHE A 8 -19.95 -15.17 17.20
C PHE A 8 -20.55 -13.81 16.85
N THR A 9 -20.32 -12.82 17.70
CA THR A 9 -20.82 -11.45 17.53
C THR A 9 -19.83 -10.51 16.81
N GLY A 10 -18.57 -10.92 16.64
CA GLY A 10 -17.57 -10.15 15.88
C GLY A 10 -16.12 -10.51 16.18
N VAL A 11 -15.19 -9.79 15.54
CA VAL A 11 -13.73 -9.91 15.73
C VAL A 11 -13.19 -8.60 16.29
N GLY A 12 -12.52 -8.67 17.45
CA GLY A 12 -11.85 -7.52 18.06
C GLY A 12 -10.35 -7.52 17.76
N ILE A 13 -9.79 -6.35 17.45
CA ILE A 13 -8.35 -6.17 17.18
C ILE A 13 -7.73 -5.43 18.36
N ARG A 14 -6.69 -6.01 18.97
CA ARG A 14 -5.90 -5.40 20.06
C ARG A 14 -4.45 -5.26 19.61
N VAL A 15 -3.87 -4.07 19.77
CA VAL A 15 -2.53 -3.77 19.27
C VAL A 15 -1.68 -3.11 20.36
N SER A 16 -0.39 -3.45 20.39
CA SER A 16 0.62 -2.83 21.26
C SER A 16 1.85 -2.48 20.44
N PHE A 17 2.24 -1.20 20.46
CA PHE A 17 3.41 -0.69 19.72
C PHE A 17 4.68 -0.62 20.58
N THR A 18 4.54 -0.63 21.91
CA THR A 18 5.63 -0.37 22.87
C THR A 18 6.07 -1.64 23.60
N GLY A 19 6.47 -2.69 22.89
CA GLY A 19 7.15 -3.86 23.47
C GLY A 19 6.35 -4.68 24.51
N ARG A 20 7.02 -5.70 25.09
CA ARG A 20 6.42 -6.81 25.86
C ARG A 20 5.59 -6.43 27.09
N ASN A 21 5.75 -5.23 27.65
CA ASN A 21 5.07 -4.76 28.86
C ASN A 21 4.13 -3.57 28.62
N ALA A 22 3.80 -3.25 27.37
CA ALA A 22 2.90 -2.14 27.09
C ALA A 22 1.43 -2.51 27.15
N GLU A 23 0.64 -1.57 27.67
CA GLU A 23 -0.81 -1.65 27.67
C GLU A 23 -1.33 -1.86 26.24
N MET A 24 -2.10 -2.94 26.05
CA MET A 24 -2.81 -3.17 24.81
C MET A 24 -3.86 -2.08 24.64
N ARG A 25 -3.74 -1.33 23.55
CA ARG A 25 -4.66 -0.23 23.23
C ARG A 25 -5.76 -0.71 22.30
N GLU A 26 -6.94 -0.14 22.46
CA GLU A 26 -8.03 -0.31 21.51
C GLU A 26 -7.82 0.56 20.27
N MET A 27 -8.43 0.20 19.15
CA MET A 27 -8.28 0.91 17.87
C MET A 27 -8.56 2.41 17.99
N ASN A 28 -9.53 2.81 18.82
CA ASN A 28 -9.89 4.21 19.03
C ASN A 28 -8.78 5.06 19.66
N GLN A 29 -7.83 4.44 20.37
CA GLN A 29 -6.73 5.12 21.06
C GLN A 29 -5.46 5.26 20.19
N LEU A 30 -5.49 4.78 18.95
CA LEU A 30 -4.37 4.82 18.01
C LEU A 30 -4.39 6.10 17.15
N SER A 31 -3.19 6.59 16.78
CA SER A 31 -3.05 7.68 15.81
C SER A 31 -3.49 7.24 14.40
N GLY A 32 -3.78 8.19 13.50
CA GLY A 32 -4.16 7.89 12.11
C GLY A 32 -3.14 7.03 11.37
N GLY A 33 -1.85 7.32 11.54
CA GLY A 33 -0.76 6.51 10.98
C GLY A 33 -0.69 5.10 11.59
N GLN A 34 -0.88 4.97 12.91
CA GLN A 34 -0.91 3.66 13.58
C GLN A 34 -2.08 2.79 13.13
N LYS A 35 -3.27 3.38 12.98
CA LYS A 35 -4.45 2.69 12.44
C LYS A 35 -4.19 2.16 11.03
N SER A 36 -3.53 2.98 10.20
CA SER A 36 -3.16 2.62 8.84
C SER A 36 -2.15 1.46 8.82
N LEU A 37 -1.13 1.49 9.69
CA LEU A 37 -0.14 0.40 9.79
C LEU A 37 -0.77 -0.92 10.24
N VAL A 38 -1.73 -0.87 11.16
CA VAL A 38 -2.47 -2.07 11.61
C VAL A 38 -3.31 -2.65 10.48
N ALA A 39 -4.03 -1.80 9.73
CA ALA A 39 -4.81 -2.22 8.59
C ALA A 39 -3.92 -2.87 7.52
N LEU A 40 -2.76 -2.28 7.23
CA LEU A 40 -1.77 -2.82 6.31
C LEU A 40 -1.23 -4.18 6.77
N GLY A 41 -0.85 -4.30 8.04
CA GLY A 41 -0.39 -5.55 8.61
C GLY A 41 -1.45 -6.65 8.51
N LEU A 42 -2.72 -6.32 8.70
CA LEU A 42 -3.82 -7.25 8.52
C LEU A 42 -3.98 -7.67 7.05
N ILE A 43 -3.96 -6.71 6.11
CA ILE A 43 -4.04 -7.00 4.67
C ILE A 43 -2.90 -7.93 4.26
N PHE A 44 -1.64 -7.61 4.59
CA PHE A 44 -0.50 -8.47 4.26
C PHE A 44 -0.59 -9.85 4.94
N SER A 45 -1.15 -9.94 6.14
CA SER A 45 -1.35 -11.23 6.82
C SER A 45 -2.38 -12.10 6.11
N ILE A 46 -3.47 -11.50 5.61
CA ILE A 46 -4.47 -12.20 4.79
C ILE A 46 -3.85 -12.65 3.47
N GLN A 47 -3.11 -11.76 2.79
CA GLN A 47 -2.41 -12.07 1.53
C GLN A 47 -1.38 -13.19 1.68
N LYS A 48 -0.69 -13.28 2.83
CA LYS A 48 0.24 -14.39 3.13
C LYS A 48 -0.49 -15.70 3.42
N CYS A 49 -1.72 -15.64 3.93
CA CYS A 49 -2.52 -16.83 4.23
C CYS A 49 -3.17 -17.40 2.97
N ASP A 50 -3.69 -16.53 2.09
CA ASP A 50 -4.32 -16.88 0.83
C ASP A 50 -3.80 -15.96 -0.29
N PRO A 51 -2.70 -16.33 -0.97
CA PRO A 51 -2.09 -15.50 -1.99
C PRO A 51 -2.97 -15.45 -3.25
N ALA A 52 -3.53 -14.27 -3.53
CA ALA A 52 -4.21 -14.00 -4.79
C ALA A 52 -3.21 -13.98 -5.97
N PRO A 53 -3.65 -14.32 -7.19
CA PRO A 53 -2.77 -14.35 -8.37
C PRO A 53 -2.21 -12.96 -8.75
N PHE A 54 -2.93 -11.88 -8.43
CA PHE A 54 -2.46 -10.52 -8.64
C PHE A 54 -3.03 -9.54 -7.60
N TYR A 55 -2.29 -8.47 -7.35
CA TYR A 55 -2.64 -7.36 -6.48
C TYR A 55 -2.47 -6.04 -7.23
N LEU A 56 -3.49 -5.18 -7.13
CA LEU A 56 -3.47 -3.82 -7.66
C LEU A 56 -3.49 -2.84 -6.49
N PHE A 57 -2.44 -2.03 -6.37
CA PHE A 57 -2.36 -0.92 -5.44
C PHE A 57 -2.50 0.39 -6.21
N ASP A 58 -3.41 1.24 -5.76
CA ASP A 58 -3.63 2.55 -6.37
C ASP A 58 -3.16 3.65 -5.41
N GLU A 59 -2.34 4.58 -5.90
CA GLU A 59 -2.03 5.83 -5.23
C GLU A 59 -2.86 6.96 -5.85
N ASN A 60 -3.94 7.33 -5.18
CA ASN A 60 -4.69 8.54 -5.52
C ASN A 60 -3.86 9.79 -5.19
N ARG A 61 -4.08 10.83 -5.99
CA ARG A 61 -3.43 12.13 -5.84
C ARG A 61 -3.62 12.74 -4.45
N PRO A 62 -2.70 13.62 -4.02
CA PRO A 62 -2.72 14.25 -2.69
C PRO A 62 -3.97 15.11 -2.38
N ASP A 63 -4.79 15.46 -3.38
CA ASP A 63 -5.98 16.30 -3.23
C ASP A 63 -7.28 15.53 -2.99
N GLU A 64 -7.30 14.22 -3.19
CA GLU A 64 -8.48 13.41 -2.94
C GLU A 64 -8.44 12.74 -1.56
N SER A 65 -9.52 12.93 -0.78
CA SER A 65 -9.68 12.50 0.62
C SER A 65 -9.78 10.97 0.83
N TRP A 66 -9.25 10.17 -0.10
CA TRP A 66 -9.31 8.71 -0.04
C TRP A 66 -7.98 8.13 0.44
N VAL A 67 -8.09 7.26 1.45
CA VAL A 67 -6.96 6.58 2.12
C VAL A 67 -6.21 5.72 1.11
N CYS A 68 -5.03 6.17 0.69
CA CYS A 68 -4.07 5.34 -0.04
C CYS A 68 -3.06 4.74 0.93
N LEU A 69 -2.61 3.51 0.65
CA LEU A 69 -1.67 2.76 1.49
C LEU A 69 -0.42 3.58 1.88
N CYS A 70 0.02 4.49 1.01
CA CYS A 70 1.25 5.26 1.17
C CYS A 70 1.03 6.68 1.73
N GLN A 71 -0.19 7.21 1.70
CA GLN A 71 -0.45 8.61 2.09
C GLN A 71 -0.35 8.82 3.60
N ALA A 72 -0.84 7.86 4.38
CA ALA A 72 -0.79 7.92 5.86
C ALA A 72 0.54 7.43 6.45
N LEU A 73 1.49 7.05 5.61
CA LEU A 73 2.78 6.47 6.00
C LEU A 73 3.92 7.46 5.78
N ASP A 74 4.79 7.59 6.77
CA ASP A 74 6.06 8.30 6.62
C ASP A 74 6.97 7.59 5.61
N SER A 75 7.99 8.30 5.10
CA SER A 75 8.97 7.77 4.14
C SER A 75 9.60 6.45 4.57
N GLN A 76 9.91 6.28 5.86
CA GLN A 76 10.45 5.03 6.41
C GLN A 76 9.47 3.85 6.29
N HIS A 77 8.18 4.09 6.56
CA HIS A 77 7.16 3.06 6.46
C HIS A 77 6.86 2.72 5.00
N ARG A 78 6.92 3.70 4.08
CA ARG A 78 6.79 3.45 2.64
C ARG A 78 7.92 2.57 2.11
N MET A 79 9.17 2.80 2.54
CA MET A 79 10.30 1.94 2.18
C MET A 79 10.07 0.50 2.65
N ALA A 80 9.63 0.32 3.91
CA ALA A 80 9.33 -1.01 4.45
C ALA A 80 8.20 -1.71 3.67
N VAL A 81 7.17 -0.97 3.22
CA VAL A 81 6.12 -1.51 2.35
C VAL A 81 6.68 -1.92 0.99
N ALA A 82 7.55 -1.11 0.39
CA ALA A 82 8.19 -1.45 -0.88
C ALA A 82 9.04 -2.74 -0.77
N ASP A 83 9.81 -2.88 0.31
CA ASP A 83 10.58 -4.10 0.61
C ASP A 83 9.66 -5.32 0.77
N MET A 84 8.56 -5.20 1.52
CA MET A 84 7.59 -6.29 1.70
C MET A 84 6.93 -6.69 0.37
N ILE A 85 6.53 -5.73 -0.45
CA ILE A 85 5.96 -5.99 -1.79
C ILE A 85 7.00 -6.71 -2.65
N HIS A 86 8.26 -6.31 -2.59
CA HIS A 86 9.34 -6.97 -3.32
C HIS A 86 9.50 -8.44 -2.89
N GLU A 87 9.47 -8.74 -1.60
CA GLU A 87 9.51 -10.12 -1.10
C GLU A 87 8.31 -10.95 -1.57
N LEU A 88 7.10 -10.37 -1.46
CA LEU A 88 5.85 -11.04 -1.87
C LEU A 88 5.73 -11.19 -3.39
N SER A 89 6.41 -10.35 -4.18
CA SER A 89 6.34 -10.37 -5.65
C SER A 89 6.88 -11.66 -6.29
N ARG A 90 7.56 -12.50 -5.49
CA ARG A 90 7.98 -13.84 -5.92
C ARG A 90 6.82 -14.80 -6.09
N ASP A 91 5.76 -14.63 -5.29
CA ASP A 91 4.63 -15.55 -5.22
C ASP A 91 3.36 -14.97 -5.86
N ALA A 92 3.27 -13.64 -6.02
CA ALA A 92 2.11 -12.97 -6.62
C ALA A 92 2.52 -11.79 -7.52
N GLN A 93 1.67 -11.45 -8.50
CA GLN A 93 1.91 -10.29 -9.36
C GLN A 93 1.44 -9.00 -8.68
N PHE A 94 2.32 -7.99 -8.61
CA PHE A 94 1.98 -6.68 -8.07
C PHE A 94 1.96 -5.62 -9.16
N ILE A 95 0.87 -4.87 -9.24
CA ILE A 95 0.70 -3.70 -10.08
C ILE A 95 0.45 -2.53 -9.13
N THR A 96 1.28 -1.49 -9.19
CA THR A 96 1.11 -0.30 -8.35
C THR A 96 1.12 0.95 -9.21
N THR A 97 0.21 1.87 -8.96
CA THR A 97 0.32 3.26 -9.40
C THR A 97 0.95 4.05 -8.26
N THR A 98 1.84 4.99 -8.57
CA THR A 98 2.55 5.78 -7.56
C THR A 98 3.04 7.10 -8.14
N PHE A 99 2.99 8.17 -7.35
CA PHE A 99 3.64 9.46 -7.57
C PHE A 99 4.88 9.62 -6.68
N ARG A 100 5.32 8.55 -6.03
CA ARG A 100 6.41 8.53 -5.06
C ARG A 100 7.56 7.64 -5.52
N PRO A 101 8.83 8.10 -5.39
CA PRO A 101 9.99 7.36 -5.89
C PRO A 101 10.29 6.10 -5.10
N GLU A 102 9.85 5.99 -3.84
CA GLU A 102 10.17 4.86 -2.96
C GLU A 102 9.69 3.51 -3.52
N LEU A 103 8.52 3.47 -4.17
CA LEU A 103 7.98 2.24 -4.77
C LEU A 103 8.63 1.88 -6.12
N LEU A 104 9.27 2.83 -6.80
CA LEU A 104 9.97 2.60 -8.08
C LEU A 104 11.27 1.80 -7.90
N VAL A 105 11.84 1.78 -6.68
CA VAL A 105 13.13 1.14 -6.37
C VAL A 105 13.11 -0.37 -6.57
N HIS A 106 11.96 -1.03 -6.39
CA HIS A 106 11.84 -2.49 -6.52
C HIS A 106 11.03 -2.95 -7.73
N ALA A 107 10.54 -2.03 -8.55
CA ALA A 107 9.73 -2.34 -9.71
C ALA A 107 10.55 -2.96 -10.85
N ASN A 108 9.97 -3.96 -11.53
CA ASN A 108 10.61 -4.64 -12.66
C ASN A 108 10.29 -4.00 -14.02
N LYS A 109 9.10 -3.42 -14.18
CA LYS A 109 8.65 -2.75 -15.40
C LYS A 109 7.94 -1.46 -15.04
N PHE A 110 8.11 -0.46 -15.90
CA PHE A 110 7.54 0.87 -15.72
C PHE A 110 6.63 1.20 -16.90
N TYR A 111 5.44 1.68 -16.59
CA TYR A 111 4.44 2.06 -17.58
C TYR A 111 4.08 3.53 -17.35
N GLY A 112 4.28 4.35 -18.38
CA GLY A 112 3.90 5.75 -18.38
C GLY A 112 2.57 5.94 -19.10
N VAL A 113 1.63 6.65 -18.48
CA VAL A 113 0.37 7.05 -19.11
C VAL A 113 0.48 8.49 -19.57
N LYS A 114 0.39 8.73 -20.88
CA LYS A 114 0.39 10.07 -21.49
C LYS A 114 -0.99 10.39 -22.05
N PHE A 115 -1.51 11.56 -21.70
CA PHE A 115 -2.78 12.05 -22.25
C PHE A 115 -2.50 13.07 -23.35
N ARG A 116 -2.86 12.76 -24.61
CA ARG A 116 -2.70 13.67 -25.76
C ARG A 116 -3.92 13.59 -26.66
N ASN A 117 -4.34 14.73 -27.22
CA ASN A 117 -5.47 14.81 -28.15
C ASN A 117 -6.77 14.14 -27.62
N LYS A 118 -7.05 14.24 -26.32
CA LYS A 118 -8.18 13.60 -25.63
C LYS A 118 -8.15 12.06 -25.61
N VAL A 119 -6.99 11.45 -25.85
CA VAL A 119 -6.77 10.00 -25.82
C VAL A 119 -5.64 9.67 -24.84
N SER A 120 -5.84 8.62 -24.05
CA SER A 120 -4.82 8.08 -23.14
C SER A 120 -3.97 7.04 -23.86
N HIS A 121 -2.66 7.23 -23.85
CA HIS A 121 -1.68 6.30 -24.40
C HIS A 121 -0.83 5.72 -23.27
N VAL A 122 -0.63 4.40 -23.29
CA VAL A 122 0.22 3.70 -22.32
C VAL A 122 1.47 3.23 -23.06
N GLU A 123 2.63 3.63 -22.56
CA GLU A 123 3.94 3.28 -23.13
C GLU A 123 4.83 2.65 -22.05
N CYS A 124 5.68 1.70 -22.45
CA CYS A 124 6.72 1.21 -21.56
C CYS A 124 7.83 2.26 -21.52
N VAL A 125 8.20 2.71 -20.32
CA VAL A 125 9.24 3.72 -20.11
C VAL A 125 10.45 3.10 -19.41
N SER A 126 11.61 3.75 -19.51
CA SER A 126 12.78 3.31 -18.75
C SER A 126 12.65 3.69 -17.27
N ARG A 127 13.52 3.12 -16.42
CA ARG A 127 13.56 3.47 -15.00
C ARG A 127 13.91 4.95 -14.80
N GLU A 128 14.85 5.45 -15.59
CA GLU A 128 15.33 6.83 -15.55
C GLU A 128 14.18 7.77 -15.92
N GLU A 129 13.48 7.51 -17.02
CA GLU A 129 12.31 8.30 -17.43
C GLU A 129 11.19 8.30 -16.38
N ALA A 130 10.98 7.17 -15.70
CA ALA A 130 9.99 7.08 -14.62
C ALA A 130 10.43 7.85 -13.37
N ALA A 131 11.72 7.83 -13.03
CA ALA A 131 12.27 8.58 -11.92
C ALA A 131 12.20 10.09 -12.18
N ASP A 132 12.62 10.52 -13.38
CA ASP A 132 12.56 11.91 -13.83
C ASP A 132 11.11 12.43 -13.78
N PHE A 133 10.13 11.63 -14.24
CA PHE A 133 8.71 12.01 -14.19
C PHE A 133 8.21 12.27 -12.75
N VAL A 134 8.64 11.45 -11.80
CA VAL A 134 8.24 11.59 -10.39
C VAL A 134 8.97 12.76 -9.71
N GLU A 135 10.24 13.00 -10.04
CA GLU A 135 10.99 14.15 -9.53
C GLU A 135 10.46 15.49 -10.10
N ASP A 136 10.12 15.54 -11.38
CA ASP A 136 9.57 16.74 -12.04
C ASP A 136 8.21 17.15 -11.45
N ASP A 137 7.34 16.18 -11.13
CA ASP A 137 6.02 16.43 -10.52
C ASP A 137 6.16 16.97 -9.09
N THR A 138 7.22 16.59 -8.35
CA THR A 138 7.52 17.20 -7.04
C THR A 138 8.07 18.62 -7.12
N THR A 139 8.53 19.06 -8.29
CA THR A 139 9.17 20.37 -8.50
C THR A 139 8.22 21.41 -9.10
N HIS A 140 7.10 20.99 -9.71
CA HIS A 140 6.12 21.87 -10.37
C HIS A 140 4.73 21.87 -9.71
N GLY A 141 4.64 21.44 -8.45
CA GLY A 141 3.45 21.58 -7.60
C GLY A 141 3.40 22.91 -6.83
#